data_AF-A0A929QUH8-F1
#
_entry.id   AF-A0A929QUH8-F1
#
_cell.length_a   1.000
_cell.length_b   1.000
_cell.length_c   1.000
_cell.angle_alpha   90.00
_cell.angle_beta   90.00
_cell.angle_gamma   90.00
#
_symmetry.space_group_name_H-M   'P 1'
#
loop_
_entity.id
_entity.type
_entity.pdbx_description
1 polymer ?
#
loop_
_entity_poly.entity_id
_entity_poly.type
_entity_poly.pdbx_seq_one_letter_code
_entity_poly.pdbx_strand_id
1 'polypeptide(L)' 'MEESRIFELFGLAFSWNTVLATIATVLLIWGLCVWCTRKLSVDQPGKPQLFLETIIDFVRGIVGGA' A
#
# COMPACT_ATOMS: atom_id res chain seq x y z
N MET A 1 7.86 24.88 11.71
CA MET A 1 6.79 24.09 11.07
C MET A 1 6.93 24.30 9.59
N GLU A 2 7.13 23.24 8.81
CA GLU A 2 7.14 23.39 7.34
C GLU A 2 5.75 23.84 6.88
N GLU A 3 5.67 25.03 6.31
CA GLU A 3 4.42 25.60 5.82
C GLU A 3 4.04 24.87 4.54
N SER A 4 3.13 23.89 4.66
CA SER A 4 2.70 23.12 3.51
C SER A 4 1.93 24.03 2.56
N ARG A 5 2.45 24.25 1.35
CA ARG A 5 1.71 25.02 0.35
C ARG A 5 0.39 24.32 0.04
N ILE A 6 -0.69 25.06 0.19
CA ILE A 6 -2.05 24.62 -0.14
C ILE A 6 -2.33 25.05 -1.58
N PHE A 7 -2.84 24.15 -2.39
CA PHE A 7 -3.34 24.45 -3.73
C PHE A 7 -4.80 24.04 -3.83
N GLU A 8 -5.57 24.80 -4.60
CA GLU A 8 -6.98 24.52 -4.83
C GLU A 8 -7.15 23.75 -6.13
N LEU A 9 -7.86 22.63 -6.07
CA LEU A 9 -8.20 21.80 -7.22
C LEU A 9 -9.69 21.45 -7.14
N PHE A 10 -10.45 21.76 -8.18
CA PHE A 10 -11.92 21.58 -8.19
C PHE A 10 -12.65 22.26 -7.02
N GLY A 11 -12.10 23.35 -6.47
CA GLY A 11 -12.67 24.05 -5.30
C GLY A 11 -12.38 23.39 -3.96
N LEU A 12 -11.54 22.35 -3.93
CA LEU A 12 -11.07 21.68 -2.72
C LEU A 12 -9.61 22.09 -2.44
N ALA A 13 -9.32 22.43 -1.19
CA ALA A 13 -8.00 22.83 -0.75
C ALA A 13 -7.17 21.59 -0.38
N PHE A 14 -6.09 21.34 -1.13
CA PHE A 14 -5.18 20.22 -0.89
C PHE A 14 -3.79 20.72 -0.46
N SER A 15 -3.22 20.07 0.54
CA SER A 15 -1.83 20.31 0.94
C SER A 15 -0.88 19.54 0.03
N TRP A 16 0.16 20.22 -0.49
CA TRP A 16 1.19 19.57 -1.30
C TRP A 16 1.93 18.48 -0.53
N ASN A 17 2.10 18.66 0.78
CA ASN A 17 2.71 17.66 1.65
C ASN A 17 1.87 16.38 1.70
N THR A 18 0.55 16.53 1.86
CA THR A 18 -0.37 15.38 1.84
C THR A 18 -0.33 14.65 0.50
N VAL A 19 -0.38 15.37 -0.61
CA VAL A 19 -0.36 14.75 -1.95
C VAL A 19 0.93 13.97 -2.19
N LEU A 20 2.08 14.59 -1.89
CA LEU A 20 3.38 13.92 -2.02
C LEU A 20 3.49 12.69 -1.10
N ALA A 21 3.07 12.81 0.16
CA ALA A 21 3.09 11.70 1.10
C ALA A 21 2.19 10.55 0.62
N THR A 22 0.98 10.84 0.15
CA THR A 22 0.06 9.82 -0.38
C THR A 22 0.65 9.12 -1.60
N ILE A 23 1.19 9.86 -2.57
CA ILE A 23 1.80 9.27 -3.76
C ILE A 23 3.00 8.40 -3.37
N ALA A 24 3.86 8.88 -2.47
CA ALA A 24 5.00 8.12 -1.98
C ALA A 24 4.57 6.83 -1.28
N THR A 25 3.56 6.88 -0.40
CA THR A 25 3.00 5.70 0.26
C THR A 25 2.44 4.70 -0.75
N VAL A 26 1.65 5.15 -1.72
CA VAL A 26 1.07 4.27 -2.74
C VAL A 26 2.18 3.59 -3.55
N LEU A 27 3.19 4.33 -3.99
CA LEU A 27 4.31 3.77 -4.75
C LEU A 27 5.12 2.75 -3.94
N LEU A 28 5.34 3.01 -2.65
CA LEU A 28 6.05 2.09 -1.76
C LEU A 28 5.26 0.78 -1.55
N ILE A 29 3.97 0.89 -1.24
CA ILE A 29 3.11 -0.30 -1.04
C ILE A 29 2.96 -1.07 -2.35
N TRP A 30 2.75 -0.38 -3.47
CA TRP A 30 2.70 -1.02 -4.79
C TRP A 30 4.00 -1.76 -5.11
N GLY A 31 5.16 -1.12 -4.90
CA GLY A 31 6.46 -1.74 -5.10
C GLY A 31 6.67 -2.97 -4.22
N LEU A 32 6.24 -2.93 -2.96
CA LEU A 32 6.30 -4.07 -2.04
C LEU A 32 5.42 -5.23 -2.52
N CYS A 33 4.17 -4.97 -2.90
CA CYS A 33 3.26 -5.98 -3.43
C CYS A 33 3.82 -6.61 -4.71
N VAL A 34 4.33 -5.80 -5.63
CA VAL A 34 4.98 -6.29 -6.86
C VAL A 34 6.17 -7.17 -6.49
N TRP A 35 7.07 -6.72 -5.62
CA TRP A 35 8.24 -7.49 -5.21
C TRP A 35 7.88 -8.84 -4.59
N CYS A 36 6.90 -8.89 -3.68
CA CYS A 36 6.42 -10.11 -3.05
C CYS A 36 5.79 -11.11 -4.04
N THR A 37 5.25 -10.63 -5.17
CA THR A 37 4.55 -11.46 -6.16
C THR A 37 5.41 -11.87 -7.35
N ARG A 38 6.68 -11.47 -7.44
CA ARG A 38 7.56 -11.81 -8.59
C ARG A 38 7.91 -13.29 -8.72
N LYS A 39 7.85 -14.06 -7.63
CA LYS A 39 8.20 -15.49 -7.60
C LYS A 39 7.20 -16.26 -6.74
N LEU A 40 5.95 -16.29 -7.17
CA LEU A 40 4.91 -17.05 -6.50
C LEU A 40 5.09 -18.55 -6.74
N SER A 41 4.99 -19.32 -5.66
CA SER A 41 5.05 -20.78 -5.67
C SER A 41 4.00 -21.32 -4.70
N VAL A 42 3.18 -22.27 -5.15
CA VAL A 42 2.16 -22.92 -4.32
C VAL A 42 2.78 -24.03 -3.49
N ASP A 43 3.68 -24.82 -4.08
CA ASP A 43 4.29 -25.98 -3.42
C ASP A 43 5.38 -25.57 -2.41
N GLN A 44 6.06 -24.46 -2.66
CA GLN A 44 7.16 -23.96 -1.83
C GLN A 44 7.15 -22.42 -1.77
N PRO A 45 6.22 -21.81 -0.99
CA PRO A 45 6.13 -20.37 -0.89
C PRO A 45 7.40 -19.78 -0.29
N GLY A 46 7.93 -18.74 -0.95
CA GLY A 46 9.07 -17.99 -0.44
C GLY A 46 8.69 -17.13 0.77
N LYS A 47 9.67 -16.76 1.61
CA LYS A 47 9.47 -15.84 2.74
C LYS A 47 8.67 -14.56 2.41
N PRO A 48 8.92 -13.83 1.30
CA PRO A 48 8.16 -12.62 0.99
C PRO A 48 6.71 -12.88 0.57
N GLN A 49 6.44 -14.04 -0.05
CA GLN A 49 5.09 -14.48 -0.38
C GLN A 49 4.33 -14.83 0.90
N LEU A 50 4.94 -15.60 1.81
CA LEU A 50 4.34 -15.99 3.08
C LEU A 50 3.92 -14.77 3.93
N PHE A 51 4.74 -13.72 3.94
CA PHE A 51 4.38 -12.46 4.62
C PHE A 51 3.13 -11.82 4.01
N LEU A 52 3.05 -11.76 2.69
CA LEU A 52 1.89 -11.19 1.98
C LEU A 52 0.62 -12.04 2.19
N GLU A 53 0.75 -13.37 2.14
CA GLU A 53 -0.34 -14.32 2.43
C GLU A 53 -0.86 -14.15 3.86
N THR A 54 0.03 -14.01 4.84
CA THR A 54 -0.37 -13.79 6.24
C THR A 54 -1.24 -12.52 6.39
N ILE A 55 -0.87 -11.43 5.70
CA ILE A 55 -1.66 -10.19 5.71
C ILE A 55 -3.02 -10.41 5.03
N ILE A 56 -3.06 -11.11 3.90
CA ILE A 56 -4.29 -11.37 3.16
C ILE A 56 -5.24 -12.24 3.98
N ASP A 57 -4.73 -13.30 4.61
CA ASP A 57 -5.53 -14.21 5.44
C ASP A 57 -6.05 -13.50 6.69
N PHE A 58 -5.25 -12.61 7.29
CA PHE A 58 -5.71 -11.75 8.38
C PHE A 58 -6.89 -10.87 7.94
N VAL A 59 -6.79 -10.21 6.78
CA VAL A 59 -7.88 -9.38 6.25
C VAL A 59 -9.11 -10.21 5.93
N ARG A 60 -8.95 -11.40 5.31
CA ARG A 60 -10.07 -12.32 5.04
C ARG A 60 -10.78 -12.75 6.32
N GLY A 61 -10.03 -13.02 7.38
CA GLY A 61 -10.58 -13.34 8.71
C GLY A 61 -11.40 -12.19 9.31
N ILE A 62 -11.02 -10.94 9.08
CA ILE A 62 -11.80 -9.76 9.52
C ILE A 62 -13.06 -9.58 8.66
N VAL A 63 -12.94 -9.74 7.35
CA VAL A 63 -14.04 -9.51 6.40
C VAL A 63 -15.07 -10.66 6.41
N GLY A 64 -14.78 -11.76 7.11
CA GLY A 64 -15.68 -12.90 7.24
C GLY A 64 -15.63 -13.88 6.07
N GLY A 65 -14.57 -13.82 5.26
CA GLY A 65 -14.31 -14.80 4.21
C GLY A 65 -13.65 -16.04 4.80
N ALA A 66 -14.47 -16.93 5.36
CA ALA A 66 -14.10 -18.30 5.70
C ALA A 66 -14.37 -19.24 4.52
#